data_AF-A0A1H3GUZ9-F1
#
_entry.id   AF-A0A1H3GUZ9-F1
#
_cell.length_a   1.000
_cell.length_b   1.000
_cell.length_c   1.000
_cell.angle_alpha   90.00
_cell.angle_beta   90.00
_cell.angle_gamma   90.00
#
_symmetry.space_group_name_H-M   'P 1'
#
loop_
_entity.id
_entity.type
_entity.pdbx_description
1 polymer ?
#
loop_
_entity_poly.entity_id
_entity_poly.type
_entity_poly.pdbx_seq_one_letter_code
_entity_poly.pdbx_strand_id
1 'polypeptide(L)'
;MDNYIEKSLEELIKAENDFADSIKEKKAFFFSIENNEIYNLSLSIVEKIMSIQKLILKENSSLIENYSSLRYVLETLIQSELLVNEPEYTYKLFYSIYNHQLDKTNKFIERIKKEILIMKKYQLEDSKTTDIIKNGSDKSEGIEITKAKYQKAIKDLDDRADLEYTMFCGNFKWFGYGYTQSHLENKVLPEYQERLELFEKAKTEIAKKLVKKENVSKLFNFNNQYSKVFKELKDIRTWKEKAKLTNLEDEYNLVYDLSSALLHSTSYSFNTSNDIKDYETNMVKNLCFKYSKKIMVNINTYANMEFYDKFLMINIEEEK
;
A
#
# COMPACT_ATOMS: atom_id res chain seq x y z
N MET A 1 -23.11 -3.20 25.37
CA MET A 1 -21.76 -3.70 25.04
C MET A 1 -21.13 -2.91 23.90
N ASP A 2 -21.86 -2.62 22.81
CA ASP A 2 -21.32 -1.96 21.60
C ASP A 2 -20.55 -0.65 21.86
N ASN A 3 -21.04 0.19 22.78
CA ASN A 3 -20.43 1.48 23.08
C ASN A 3 -19.13 1.37 23.92
N TYR A 4 -18.86 0.21 24.54
CA TYR A 4 -17.68 0.05 25.40
C TYR A 4 -16.38 -0.09 24.59
N ILE A 5 -16.41 -0.92 23.54
CA ILE A 5 -15.22 -1.19 22.73
C ILE A 5 -14.84 0.04 21.88
N GLU A 6 -15.84 0.74 21.35
CA GLU A 6 -15.62 2.00 20.63
C GLU A 6 -14.94 3.03 21.53
N LYS A 7 -15.48 3.27 22.72
CA LYS A 7 -14.87 4.13 23.72
C LYS A 7 -13.45 3.69 24.08
N SER A 8 -13.22 2.38 24.24
CA SER A 8 -11.88 1.83 24.53
C SER A 8 -10.88 2.09 23.40
N LEU A 9 -11.32 1.99 22.13
CA LEU A 9 -10.51 2.33 20.97
C LEU A 9 -10.22 3.84 20.90
N GLU A 10 -11.20 4.69 21.20
CA GLU A 10 -11.01 6.14 21.25
C GLU A 10 -10.02 6.56 22.34
N GLU A 11 -10.12 5.95 23.53
CA GLU A 11 -9.17 6.14 24.62
C GLU A 11 -7.77 5.64 24.25
N LEU A 12 -7.67 4.50 23.56
CA LEU A 12 -6.41 3.98 23.03
C LEU A 12 -5.79 4.96 22.02
N ILE A 13 -6.57 5.47 21.04
CA ILE A 13 -6.09 6.49 20.08
C ILE A 13 -5.52 7.70 20.83
N LYS A 14 -6.16 8.14 21.91
CA LYS A 14 -5.66 9.27 22.71
C LYS A 14 -4.29 8.94 23.35
N ALA A 15 -4.16 7.76 23.96
CA ALA A 15 -2.89 7.31 24.53
C ALA A 15 -1.78 7.15 23.46
N GLU A 16 -2.14 6.69 22.26
CA GLU A 16 -1.24 6.56 21.12
C GLU A 16 -0.77 7.93 20.58
N ASN A 17 -1.64 8.95 20.57
CA ASN A 17 -1.25 10.33 20.26
C ASN A 17 -0.19 10.84 21.26
N ASP A 18 -0.47 10.73 22.56
CA ASP A 18 0.47 11.16 23.62
C ASP A 18 1.84 10.46 23.46
N PHE A 19 1.82 9.17 23.11
CA PHE A 19 3.03 8.40 22.89
C PHE A 19 3.78 8.82 21.62
N ALA A 20 3.08 9.08 20.52
CA ALA A 20 3.67 9.60 19.29
C ALA A 20 4.35 10.96 19.52
N ASP A 21 3.72 11.85 20.29
CA ASP A 21 4.28 13.14 20.65
C ASP A 21 5.53 12.98 21.54
N SER A 22 5.50 12.04 22.49
CA SER A 22 6.67 11.68 23.29
C SER A 22 7.85 11.17 22.44
N ILE A 23 7.58 10.37 21.39
CA ILE A 23 8.61 9.96 20.42
C ILE A 23 9.16 11.18 19.68
N LYS A 24 8.30 12.10 19.23
CA LYS A 24 8.70 13.32 18.50
C LYS A 24 9.61 14.22 19.34
N GLU A 25 9.30 14.39 20.63
CA GLU A 25 10.13 15.17 21.56
C GLU A 25 11.55 14.60 21.70
N LYS A 26 11.68 13.26 21.67
CA LYS A 26 12.99 12.58 21.75
C LYS A 26 13.73 12.47 20.42
N LYS A 27 13.27 13.11 19.33
CA LYS A 27 13.91 13.04 18.00
C LYS A 27 15.42 13.33 18.05
N ALA A 28 15.83 14.39 18.73
CA ALA A 28 17.24 14.77 18.81
C ALA A 28 18.10 13.67 19.48
N PHE A 29 17.55 13.01 20.49
CA PHE A 29 18.21 11.91 21.18
C PHE A 29 18.39 10.68 20.28
N PHE A 30 17.35 10.25 19.56
CA PHE A 30 17.47 9.12 18.63
C PHE A 30 18.53 9.38 17.55
N PHE A 31 18.62 10.61 17.06
CA PHE A 31 19.56 10.98 16.02
C PHE A 31 21.00 11.05 16.53
N SER A 32 21.21 11.47 17.79
CA SER A 32 22.55 11.54 18.38
C SER A 32 23.19 10.17 18.64
N ILE A 33 22.37 9.13 18.84
CA ILE A 33 22.83 7.74 19.03
C ILE A 33 22.70 6.87 17.76
N GLU A 34 22.55 7.50 16.60
CA GLU A 34 22.42 6.83 15.28
C GLU A 34 21.22 5.86 15.13
N ASN A 35 20.18 6.01 15.96
CA ASN A 35 18.95 5.22 15.95
C ASN A 35 17.84 5.86 15.11
N ASN A 36 18.21 6.43 13.97
CA ASN A 36 17.29 7.10 13.04
C ASN A 36 16.20 6.14 12.56
N GLU A 37 16.57 4.89 12.27
CA GLU A 37 15.67 3.86 11.76
C GLU A 37 14.61 3.51 12.82
N ILE A 38 15.02 3.35 14.09
CA ILE A 38 14.13 3.07 15.22
C ILE A 38 13.12 4.20 15.41
N TYR A 39 13.59 5.46 15.41
CA TYR A 39 12.71 6.63 15.53
C TYR A 39 11.64 6.66 14.43
N ASN A 40 12.06 6.55 13.16
CA ASN A 40 11.15 6.68 12.04
C ASN A 40 10.16 5.51 11.97
N LEU A 41 10.60 4.27 12.24
CA LEU A 41 9.71 3.11 12.29
C LEU A 41 8.69 3.25 13.41
N SER A 42 9.15 3.58 14.63
CA SER A 42 8.28 3.72 15.80
C SER A 42 7.18 4.75 15.55
N LEU A 43 7.56 5.94 15.08
CA LEU A 43 6.60 7.00 14.80
C LEU A 43 5.63 6.62 13.67
N SER A 44 6.16 6.10 12.56
CA SER A 44 5.33 5.74 11.39
C SER A 44 4.33 4.63 11.72
N ILE A 45 4.73 3.64 12.53
CA ILE A 45 3.86 2.54 12.96
C ILE A 45 2.71 3.09 13.81
N VAL A 46 3.01 3.91 14.82
CA VAL A 46 2.00 4.48 15.72
C VAL A 46 1.00 5.34 14.94
N GLU A 47 1.49 6.29 14.14
CA GLU A 47 0.62 7.18 13.36
C GLU A 47 -0.25 6.40 12.36
N LYS A 48 0.30 5.33 11.77
CA LYS A 48 -0.43 4.50 10.83
C LYS A 48 -1.50 3.64 11.52
N ILE A 49 -1.20 3.05 12.68
CA ILE A 49 -2.18 2.28 13.46
C ILE A 49 -3.35 3.16 13.89
N MET A 50 -3.08 4.36 14.41
CA MET A 50 -4.11 5.33 14.76
C MET A 50 -5.00 5.68 13.55
N SER A 51 -4.40 5.86 12.37
CA SER A 51 -5.15 6.10 11.14
C SER A 51 -6.06 4.93 10.76
N ILE A 52 -5.63 3.69 10.97
CA ILE A 52 -6.42 2.49 10.66
C ILE A 52 -7.55 2.30 11.68
N GLN A 53 -7.30 2.50 12.98
CA GLN A 53 -8.34 2.47 14.02
C GLN A 53 -9.45 3.48 13.72
N LYS A 54 -9.09 4.71 13.31
CA LYS A 54 -10.06 5.73 12.89
C LYS A 54 -10.88 5.33 11.67
N LEU A 55 -10.36 4.47 10.79
CA LEU A 55 -11.14 3.92 9.67
C LEU A 55 -12.15 2.87 10.17
N ILE A 56 -11.74 1.99 11.07
CA ILE A 56 -12.60 0.95 11.66
C ILE A 56 -13.73 1.56 12.50
N LEU A 57 -13.49 2.71 13.14
CA LEU A 57 -14.51 3.43 13.91
C LEU A 57 -15.52 4.21 13.07
N LYS A 58 -15.35 4.31 11.73
CA LYS A 58 -16.34 5.01 10.90
C LYS A 58 -17.65 4.22 10.84
N GLU A 59 -18.76 4.93 11.08
CA GLU A 59 -20.13 4.38 11.05
C GLU A 59 -20.49 3.69 9.72
N ASN A 60 -19.87 4.09 8.60
CA ASN A 60 -20.16 3.56 7.26
C ASN A 60 -19.01 2.71 6.67
N SER A 61 -18.19 2.07 7.51
CA SER A 61 -17.13 1.17 7.03
C SER A 61 -17.73 -0.14 6.50
N SER A 62 -17.33 -0.53 5.29
CA SER A 62 -17.76 -1.81 4.70
C SER A 62 -17.02 -3.00 5.31
N LEU A 63 -17.59 -4.21 5.20
CA LEU A 63 -16.95 -5.43 5.72
C LEU A 63 -15.55 -5.65 5.15
N ILE A 64 -15.41 -5.39 3.85
CA ILE A 64 -14.13 -5.51 3.12
C ILE A 64 -13.10 -4.52 3.68
N GLU A 65 -13.48 -3.28 3.94
CA GLU A 65 -12.58 -2.28 4.52
C GLU A 65 -12.15 -2.67 5.94
N ASN A 66 -13.08 -3.19 6.75
CA ASN A 66 -12.82 -3.61 8.11
C ASN A 66 -11.90 -4.83 8.18
N TYR A 67 -12.09 -5.84 7.34
CA TYR A 67 -11.17 -6.99 7.29
C TYR A 67 -9.82 -6.66 6.67
N SER A 68 -9.78 -5.76 5.67
CA SER A 68 -8.51 -5.24 5.14
C SER A 68 -7.72 -4.50 6.20
N SER A 69 -8.42 -3.65 6.98
CA SER A 69 -7.85 -2.89 8.08
C SER A 69 -7.34 -3.82 9.18
N LEU A 70 -8.14 -4.81 9.58
CA LEU A 70 -7.75 -5.81 10.57
C LEU A 70 -6.50 -6.60 10.14
N ARG A 71 -6.46 -7.04 8.89
CA ARG A 71 -5.27 -7.72 8.32
C ARG A 71 -4.04 -6.83 8.40
N TYR A 72 -4.17 -5.55 8.08
CA TYR A 72 -3.08 -4.61 8.20
C TYR A 72 -2.59 -4.46 9.66
N VAL A 73 -3.51 -4.36 10.62
CA VAL A 73 -3.15 -4.29 12.05
C VAL A 73 -2.44 -5.57 12.51
N LEU A 74 -2.94 -6.74 12.13
CA LEU A 74 -2.27 -8.01 12.45
C LEU A 74 -0.86 -8.08 11.84
N GLU A 75 -0.73 -7.74 10.56
CA GLU A 75 0.58 -7.72 9.89
C GLU A 75 1.54 -6.77 10.60
N THR A 76 1.04 -5.62 11.08
CA THR A 76 1.82 -4.68 11.89
C THR A 76 2.19 -5.24 13.27
N LEU A 77 1.31 -6.04 13.89
CA LEU A 77 1.62 -6.75 15.13
C LEU A 77 2.75 -7.76 14.92
N ILE A 78 2.69 -8.57 13.86
CA ILE A 78 3.77 -9.50 13.53
C ILE A 78 5.08 -8.73 13.30
N GLN A 79 5.02 -7.59 12.61
CA GLN A 79 6.19 -6.75 12.37
C GLN A 79 6.77 -6.18 13.67
N SER A 80 5.94 -5.72 14.61
CA SER A 80 6.40 -5.15 15.88
C SER A 80 7.01 -6.21 16.80
N GLU A 81 6.48 -7.44 16.80
CA GLU A 81 7.10 -8.59 17.48
C GLU A 81 8.50 -8.89 16.92
N LEU A 82 8.65 -8.90 15.58
CA LEU A 82 9.96 -9.11 14.96
C LEU A 82 10.94 -7.98 15.28
N LEU A 83 10.48 -6.73 15.36
CA LEU A 83 11.34 -5.58 15.74
C LEU A 83 11.88 -5.71 17.18
N VAL A 84 11.12 -6.30 18.09
CA VAL A 84 11.56 -6.58 19.46
C VAL A 84 12.54 -7.74 19.51
N ASN A 85 12.29 -8.81 18.74
CA ASN A 85 13.02 -10.07 18.85
C ASN A 85 14.29 -10.16 17.98
N GLU A 86 14.35 -9.42 16.86
CA GLU A 86 15.41 -9.51 15.86
C GLU A 86 16.04 -8.12 15.60
N PRO A 87 17.23 -7.82 16.15
CA PRO A 87 17.87 -6.51 15.96
C PRO A 87 18.09 -6.15 14.47
N GLU A 88 18.43 -7.13 13.64
CA GLU A 88 18.64 -6.94 12.20
C GLU A 88 17.35 -6.60 11.46
N TYR A 89 16.17 -6.92 12.02
CA TYR A 89 14.89 -6.73 11.38
C TYR A 89 14.55 -5.25 11.17
N THR A 90 15.02 -4.37 12.06
CA THR A 90 14.94 -2.91 11.91
C THR A 90 15.38 -2.48 10.51
N TYR A 91 16.54 -2.97 10.06
CA TYR A 91 17.12 -2.57 8.79
C TYR A 91 16.42 -3.26 7.61
N LYS A 92 16.01 -4.52 7.77
CA LYS A 92 15.23 -5.24 6.75
C LYS A 92 13.92 -4.52 6.46
N LEU A 93 13.19 -4.11 7.51
CA LEU A 93 11.92 -3.41 7.37
C LEU A 93 12.12 -1.98 6.85
N PHE A 94 12.98 -1.19 7.49
CA PHE A 94 13.14 0.23 7.17
C PHE A 94 13.62 0.46 5.73
N TYR A 95 14.57 -0.35 5.26
CA TYR A 95 15.13 -0.19 3.92
C TYR A 95 14.37 -0.94 2.82
N SER A 96 13.36 -1.75 3.16
CA SER A 96 12.51 -2.44 2.17
C SER A 96 11.83 -1.48 1.18
N ILE A 97 11.54 -0.24 1.61
CA ILE A 97 10.88 0.78 0.80
C ILE A 97 11.58 1.05 -0.52
N TYR A 98 12.92 0.99 -0.58
CA TYR A 98 13.67 1.24 -1.81
C TYR A 98 13.36 0.19 -2.88
N ASN A 99 13.31 -1.08 -2.51
CA ASN A 99 12.93 -2.15 -3.45
C ASN A 99 11.48 -1.98 -3.89
N HIS A 100 10.57 -1.66 -2.96
CA HIS A 100 9.16 -1.43 -3.30
C HIS A 100 8.94 -0.25 -4.25
N GLN A 101 9.66 0.87 -4.07
CA GLN A 101 9.55 2.04 -4.95
C GLN A 101 10.10 1.75 -6.36
N LEU A 102 11.19 0.99 -6.46
CA LEU A 102 11.74 0.57 -7.75
C LEU A 102 10.79 -0.38 -8.48
N ASP A 103 10.32 -1.43 -7.80
CA ASP A 103 9.40 -2.41 -8.39
C ASP A 103 8.09 -1.76 -8.83
N LYS A 104 7.55 -0.84 -8.03
CA LYS A 104 6.33 -0.09 -8.37
C LYS A 104 6.54 0.83 -9.58
N THR A 105 7.64 1.58 -9.59
CA THR A 105 7.98 2.49 -10.71
C THR A 105 8.19 1.69 -12.00
N ASN A 106 8.89 0.56 -11.95
CA ASN A 106 9.07 -0.32 -13.10
C ASN A 106 7.74 -0.86 -13.64
N LYS A 107 6.83 -1.31 -12.77
CA LYS A 107 5.48 -1.75 -13.19
C LYS A 107 4.72 -0.62 -13.89
N PHE A 108 4.83 0.61 -13.41
CA PHE A 108 4.21 1.76 -14.08
C PHE A 108 4.84 2.02 -15.45
N ILE A 109 6.16 2.03 -15.56
CA ILE A 109 6.87 2.19 -16.84
C ILE A 109 6.42 1.13 -17.85
N GLU A 110 6.41 -0.14 -17.44
CA GLU A 110 5.98 -1.24 -18.31
C GLU A 110 4.52 -1.09 -18.73
N ARG A 111 3.64 -0.64 -17.83
CA ARG A 111 2.24 -0.36 -18.18
C ARG A 111 2.12 0.83 -19.13
N ILE A 112 2.85 1.93 -18.92
CA ILE A 112 2.83 3.12 -19.79
C ILE A 112 3.29 2.72 -21.20
N LYS A 113 4.38 1.96 -21.33
CA LYS A 113 4.85 1.43 -22.62
C LYS A 113 3.78 0.60 -23.32
N LYS A 114 3.09 -0.28 -22.58
CA LYS A 114 1.97 -1.05 -23.14
C LYS A 114 0.83 -0.14 -23.61
N GLU A 115 0.50 0.90 -22.86
CA GLU A 115 -0.55 1.85 -23.23
C GLU A 115 -0.19 2.68 -24.46
N ILE A 116 1.08 3.07 -24.63
CA ILE A 116 1.57 3.72 -25.84
C ILE A 116 1.31 2.84 -27.08
N LEU A 117 1.58 1.54 -26.99
CA LEU A 117 1.33 0.58 -28.08
C LEU A 117 -0.17 0.46 -28.40
N ILE A 118 -1.01 0.43 -27.37
CA ILE A 118 -2.47 0.40 -27.51
C ILE A 118 -2.94 1.69 -28.22
N MET A 119 -2.47 2.87 -27.79
CA MET A 119 -2.84 4.15 -28.40
C MET A 119 -2.42 4.20 -29.88
N LYS A 120 -1.22 3.73 -30.19
CA LYS A 120 -0.72 3.65 -31.58
C LYS A 120 -1.59 2.74 -32.45
N LYS A 121 -2.04 1.59 -31.92
CA LYS A 121 -2.98 0.69 -32.62
C LYS A 121 -4.28 1.43 -32.93
N TYR A 122 -4.90 2.07 -31.94
CA TYR A 122 -6.19 2.74 -32.14
C TYR A 122 -6.09 4.02 -32.97
N GLN A 123 -4.97 4.73 -32.94
CA GLN A 123 -4.71 5.85 -33.86
C GLN A 123 -4.73 5.40 -35.34
N LEU A 124 -4.13 4.24 -35.63
CA LEU A 124 -4.14 3.67 -36.99
C LEU A 124 -5.54 3.23 -37.41
N GLU A 125 -6.33 2.67 -36.48
CA GLU A 125 -7.72 2.28 -36.75
C GLU A 125 -8.66 3.49 -36.92
N ASP A 126 -8.44 4.56 -36.15
CA ASP A 126 -9.18 5.82 -36.25
C ASP A 126 -8.92 6.51 -37.60
N SER A 127 -7.66 6.49 -38.06
CA SER A 127 -7.29 6.98 -39.39
C SER A 127 -8.04 6.25 -40.51
N LYS A 128 -8.23 4.93 -40.40
CA LYS A 128 -9.02 4.13 -41.36
C LYS A 128 -10.52 4.44 -41.27
N THR A 129 -11.01 4.74 -40.08
CA THR A 129 -12.42 5.10 -39.85
C THR A 129 -12.76 6.42 -40.54
N THR A 130 -11.79 7.34 -40.63
CA THR A 130 -11.93 8.59 -41.39
C THR A 130 -12.13 8.37 -42.89
N ASP A 131 -11.72 7.24 -43.45
CA ASP A 131 -11.96 6.91 -44.86
C ASP A 131 -13.45 6.67 -45.17
N ILE A 132 -14.30 6.42 -44.16
CA ILE A 132 -15.76 6.39 -44.31
C ILE A 132 -16.29 7.74 -44.80
N ILE A 133 -15.74 8.84 -44.27
CA ILE A 133 -16.12 10.20 -44.66
C ILE A 133 -15.67 10.50 -46.10
N LYS A 134 -14.44 10.10 -46.46
CA LYS A 134 -13.89 10.28 -47.80
C LYS A 134 -14.72 9.50 -48.84
N ASN A 135 -14.94 8.21 -48.59
CA ASN A 135 -15.68 7.33 -49.49
C ASN A 135 -17.17 7.70 -49.61
N GLY A 136 -17.79 8.19 -48.54
CA GLY A 136 -19.18 8.67 -48.59
C GLY A 136 -19.34 9.94 -49.43
N SER A 137 -18.33 10.81 -49.41
CA SER A 137 -18.26 12.02 -50.24
C SER A 137 -18.09 11.66 -51.73
N ASP A 138 -17.22 10.69 -52.05
CA ASP A 138 -16.96 10.25 -53.43
C ASP A 138 -18.15 9.49 -54.06
N LYS A 139 -18.95 8.78 -53.24
CA LYS A 139 -20.10 7.97 -53.70
C LYS A 139 -21.43 8.73 -53.74
N SER A 140 -21.44 10.04 -53.45
CA SER A 140 -22.67 10.84 -53.33
C SER A 140 -23.69 10.24 -52.33
N GLU A 141 -23.21 9.54 -51.30
CA GLU A 141 -24.10 9.08 -50.22
C GLU A 141 -24.61 10.29 -49.44
N GLY A 142 -25.88 10.29 -49.05
CA GLY A 142 -26.47 11.40 -48.29
C GLY A 142 -25.67 11.68 -47.00
N ILE A 143 -25.41 12.97 -46.72
CA ILE A 143 -24.55 13.44 -45.62
C ILE A 143 -24.94 12.78 -44.27
N GLU A 144 -26.23 12.66 -44.00
CA GLU A 144 -26.74 12.05 -42.75
C GLU A 144 -26.41 10.55 -42.65
N ILE A 145 -26.40 9.82 -43.77
CA ILE A 145 -26.07 8.38 -43.80
C ILE A 145 -24.58 8.19 -43.54
N THR A 146 -23.73 8.98 -44.19
CA THR A 146 -22.27 8.96 -44.00
C THR A 146 -21.91 9.32 -42.55
N LYS A 147 -22.56 10.34 -41.99
CA LYS A 147 -22.37 10.77 -40.60
C LYS A 147 -22.78 9.68 -39.60
N ALA A 148 -23.92 9.03 -39.79
CA ALA A 148 -24.38 7.93 -38.94
C ALA A 148 -23.42 6.73 -38.98
N LYS A 149 -22.93 6.35 -40.18
CA LYS A 149 -21.93 5.27 -40.33
C LYS A 149 -20.62 5.62 -39.62
N TYR A 150 -20.12 6.84 -39.76
CA TYR A 150 -18.91 7.31 -39.09
C TYR A 150 -19.07 7.30 -37.56
N GLN A 151 -20.16 7.86 -37.04
CA GLN A 151 -20.43 7.87 -35.60
C GLN A 151 -20.49 6.47 -34.99
N LYS A 152 -21.12 5.52 -35.69
CA LYS A 152 -21.14 4.13 -35.26
C LYS A 152 -19.74 3.51 -35.24
N ALA A 153 -18.95 3.73 -36.29
CA ALA A 153 -17.60 3.18 -36.38
C ALA A 153 -16.66 3.76 -35.30
N ILE A 154 -16.76 5.06 -35.00
CA ILE A 154 -16.01 5.68 -33.89
C ILE A 154 -16.45 5.10 -32.55
N LYS A 155 -17.76 4.94 -32.31
CA LYS A 155 -18.27 4.34 -31.07
C LYS A 155 -17.75 2.90 -30.89
N ASP A 156 -17.83 2.07 -31.93
CA ASP A 156 -17.35 0.68 -31.89
C ASP A 156 -15.82 0.61 -31.69
N LEU A 157 -15.07 1.63 -32.15
CA LEU A 157 -13.63 1.75 -31.93
C LEU A 157 -13.32 2.14 -30.49
N ASP A 158 -14.01 3.15 -29.96
CA ASP A 158 -13.88 3.64 -28.59
C ASP A 158 -14.28 2.57 -27.56
N ASP A 159 -15.37 1.83 -27.81
CA ASP A 159 -15.82 0.76 -26.93
C ASP A 159 -14.79 -0.38 -26.86
N ARG A 160 -14.08 -0.67 -27.97
CA ARG A 160 -12.96 -1.62 -27.97
C ARG A 160 -11.75 -1.08 -27.23
N ALA A 161 -11.43 0.21 -27.39
CA ALA A 161 -10.32 0.84 -26.70
C ALA A 161 -10.50 0.83 -25.18
N ASP A 162 -11.73 1.10 -24.70
CA ASP A 162 -12.08 1.06 -23.27
C ASP A 162 -11.78 -0.29 -22.60
N LEU A 163 -11.90 -1.40 -23.34
CA LEU A 163 -11.65 -2.75 -22.81
C LEU A 163 -10.16 -3.07 -22.63
N GLU A 164 -9.28 -2.40 -23.40
CA GLU A 164 -7.83 -2.64 -23.35
C GLU A 164 -7.11 -1.60 -22.48
N TYR A 165 -7.72 -0.42 -22.35
CA TYR A 165 -7.18 0.74 -21.65
C TYR A 165 -7.42 0.68 -20.13
N THR A 166 -6.52 1.25 -19.29
CA THR A 166 -6.72 1.18 -17.83
C THR A 166 -6.33 2.40 -16.98
N MET A 167 -5.19 3.10 -17.16
CA MET A 167 -4.63 3.91 -16.04
C MET A 167 -4.40 5.41 -16.25
N PHE A 168 -3.82 5.84 -17.37
CA PHE A 168 -3.25 7.20 -17.51
C PHE A 168 -4.03 8.19 -18.41
N CYS A 169 -5.16 7.80 -18.99
CA CYS A 169 -5.77 8.54 -20.11
C CYS A 169 -7.29 8.46 -20.07
N GLY A 170 -7.90 8.75 -18.92
CA GLY A 170 -9.36 8.80 -18.77
C GLY A 170 -10.10 9.70 -19.78
N ASN A 171 -9.39 10.46 -20.63
CA ASN A 171 -9.97 11.36 -21.63
C ASN A 171 -9.43 11.15 -23.06
N PHE A 172 -8.89 9.98 -23.43
CA PHE A 172 -8.39 9.76 -24.80
C PHE A 172 -9.46 10.01 -25.88
N LYS A 173 -10.74 9.76 -25.56
CA LYS A 173 -11.87 10.06 -26.46
C LYS A 173 -12.04 11.56 -26.76
N TRP A 174 -11.64 12.42 -25.83
CA TRP A 174 -11.74 13.88 -25.96
C TRP A 174 -10.53 14.49 -26.67
N PHE A 175 -9.34 13.91 -26.47
CA PHE A 175 -8.09 14.45 -27.00
C PHE A 175 -7.60 13.73 -28.26
N GLY A 176 -8.12 12.54 -28.56
CA GLY A 176 -7.70 11.68 -29.65
C GLY A 176 -6.48 10.81 -29.31
N TYR A 177 -6.45 9.60 -29.89
CA TYR A 177 -5.42 8.59 -29.64
C TYR A 177 -3.99 9.09 -29.87
N GLY A 178 -3.77 9.86 -30.94
CA GLY A 178 -2.43 10.37 -31.28
C GLY A 178 -1.89 11.41 -30.29
N TYR A 179 -2.74 12.33 -29.82
CA TYR A 179 -2.33 13.30 -28.79
C TYR A 179 -1.99 12.58 -27.49
N THR A 180 -2.87 11.66 -27.08
CA THR A 180 -2.69 10.85 -25.87
C THR A 180 -1.42 10.02 -25.93
N GLN A 181 -1.14 9.36 -27.06
CA GLN A 181 0.13 8.65 -27.28
C GLN A 181 1.32 9.59 -27.08
N SER A 182 1.33 10.73 -27.78
CA SER A 182 2.41 11.71 -27.69
C SER A 182 2.61 12.23 -26.26
N HIS A 183 1.53 12.44 -25.51
CA HIS A 183 1.60 12.84 -24.11
C HIS A 183 2.25 11.76 -23.23
N LEU A 184 1.87 10.49 -23.42
CA LEU A 184 2.47 9.37 -22.70
C LEU A 184 3.96 9.22 -23.05
N GLU A 185 4.32 9.29 -24.33
CA GLU A 185 5.70 9.13 -24.80
C GLU A 185 6.62 10.27 -24.36
N ASN A 186 6.15 11.51 -24.43
CA ASN A 186 7.01 12.68 -24.28
C ASN A 186 6.94 13.36 -22.91
N LYS A 187 5.95 13.00 -22.06
CA LYS A 187 5.82 13.57 -20.71
C LYS A 187 5.77 12.50 -19.64
N VAL A 188 4.78 11.61 -19.69
CA VAL A 188 4.53 10.67 -18.59
C VAL A 188 5.63 9.62 -18.48
N LEU A 189 6.03 8.99 -19.58
CA LEU A 189 7.09 7.97 -19.57
C LEU A 189 8.45 8.55 -19.09
N PRO A 190 8.92 9.70 -19.62
CA PRO A 190 10.14 10.34 -19.13
C PRO A 190 10.10 10.66 -17.63
N GLU A 191 8.98 11.19 -17.10
CA GLU A 191 8.84 11.49 -15.67
C GLU A 191 9.05 10.24 -14.80
N TYR A 192 8.47 9.10 -15.19
CA TYR A 192 8.65 7.84 -14.46
C TYR A 192 10.06 7.26 -14.63
N GLN A 193 10.72 7.48 -15.77
CA GLN A 193 12.12 7.07 -15.97
C GLN A 193 13.06 7.91 -15.10
N GLU A 194 12.89 9.22 -15.03
CA GLU A 194 13.65 10.10 -14.12
C GLU A 194 13.44 9.69 -12.66
N ARG A 195 12.20 9.36 -12.30
CA ARG A 195 11.87 8.83 -10.96
C ARG A 195 12.57 7.51 -10.67
N LEU A 196 12.66 6.61 -11.65
CA LEU A 196 13.38 5.34 -11.51
C LEU A 196 14.85 5.60 -11.21
N GLU A 197 15.51 6.44 -12.01
CA GLU A 197 16.91 6.81 -11.81
C GLU A 197 17.15 7.46 -10.44
N LEU A 198 16.24 8.33 -10.00
CA LEU A 198 16.31 8.97 -8.67
C LEU A 198 16.35 7.91 -7.56
N PHE A 199 15.46 6.92 -7.63
CA PHE A 199 15.42 5.85 -6.64
C PHE A 199 16.63 4.90 -6.73
N GLU A 200 17.14 4.61 -7.91
CA GLU A 200 18.35 3.80 -8.08
C GLU A 200 19.60 4.49 -7.50
N LYS A 201 19.74 5.79 -7.76
CA LYS A 201 20.79 6.64 -7.18
C LYS A 201 20.66 6.67 -5.66
N ALA A 202 19.47 6.93 -5.13
CA ALA A 202 19.22 6.96 -3.68
C ALA A 202 19.53 5.61 -3.02
N LYS A 203 19.10 4.50 -3.63
CA LYS A 203 19.41 3.13 -3.16
C LYS A 203 20.92 2.89 -3.10
N THR A 204 21.65 3.29 -4.13
CA THR A 204 23.11 3.14 -4.20
C THR A 204 23.82 3.96 -3.12
N GLU A 205 23.40 5.21 -2.92
CA GLU A 205 23.99 6.08 -1.89
C GLU A 205 23.72 5.57 -0.47
N ILE A 206 22.52 5.05 -0.21
CA ILE A 206 22.21 4.40 1.07
C ILE A 206 23.05 3.14 1.26
N ALA A 207 23.20 2.30 0.23
CA ALA A 207 24.05 1.11 0.33
C ALA A 207 25.50 1.46 0.70
N LYS A 208 26.06 2.51 0.09
CA LYS A 208 27.41 3.01 0.43
C LYS A 208 27.51 3.50 1.88
N LYS A 209 26.46 4.15 2.40
CA LYS A 209 26.40 4.60 3.81
C LYS A 209 26.32 3.41 4.77
N LEU A 210 25.48 2.42 4.46
CA LEU A 210 25.26 1.26 5.33
C LEU A 210 26.48 0.37 5.48
N VAL A 211 27.26 0.18 4.42
CA VAL A 211 28.53 -0.57 4.49
C VAL A 211 29.51 0.06 5.49
N LYS A 212 29.45 1.39 5.67
CA LYS A 212 30.33 2.13 6.58
C LYS A 212 29.77 2.26 8.00
N LYS A 213 28.49 1.94 8.22
CA LYS A 213 27.81 2.13 9.52
C LYS A 213 28.14 0.94 10.43
N GLU A 214 28.86 1.19 11.52
CA GLU A 214 29.44 0.13 12.36
C GLU A 214 28.36 -0.79 12.98
N ASN A 215 27.25 -0.21 13.46
CA ASN A 215 26.14 -0.97 14.04
C ASN A 215 25.48 -1.92 13.02
N VAL A 216 25.41 -1.53 11.74
CA VAL A 216 24.85 -2.38 10.68
C VAL A 216 25.82 -3.47 10.27
N SER A 217 27.11 -3.15 10.14
CA SER A 217 28.14 -4.12 9.78
C SER A 217 28.36 -5.21 10.84
N LYS A 218 27.95 -4.97 12.10
CA LYS A 218 27.89 -6.00 13.16
C LYS A 218 26.75 -7.01 12.96
N LEU A 219 25.65 -6.58 12.33
CA LEU A 219 24.45 -7.38 12.13
C LEU A 219 24.42 -8.07 10.75
N PHE A 220 25.12 -7.51 9.77
CA PHE A 220 25.15 -8.00 8.40
C PHE A 220 26.57 -8.07 7.86
N ASN A 221 26.89 -9.17 7.17
CA ASN A 221 28.16 -9.29 6.48
C ASN A 221 28.04 -8.87 5.01
N PHE A 222 28.39 -7.62 4.71
CA PHE A 222 28.39 -7.11 3.33
C PHE A 222 29.67 -7.39 2.54
N ASN A 223 30.75 -7.90 3.16
CA ASN A 223 32.09 -8.01 2.56
C ASN A 223 32.57 -6.71 1.87
N ASN A 224 32.25 -5.53 2.43
CA ASN A 224 32.52 -4.21 1.84
C ASN A 224 31.94 -3.98 0.42
N GLN A 225 30.94 -4.77 -0.01
CA GLN A 225 30.31 -4.66 -1.32
C GLN A 225 28.92 -4.05 -1.21
N TYR A 226 28.76 -2.81 -1.70
CA TYR A 226 27.46 -2.11 -1.69
C TYR A 226 26.37 -2.84 -2.49
N SER A 227 26.75 -3.59 -3.53
CA SER A 227 25.82 -4.37 -4.35
C SER A 227 25.14 -5.52 -3.59
N LYS A 228 25.72 -5.97 -2.46
CA LYS A 228 25.14 -7.02 -1.61
C LYS A 228 24.15 -6.49 -0.56
N VAL A 229 24.22 -5.21 -0.21
CA VAL A 229 23.46 -4.64 0.91
C VAL A 229 21.96 -4.96 0.81
N PHE A 230 21.31 -4.61 -0.30
CA PHE A 230 19.88 -4.85 -0.46
C PHE A 230 19.50 -6.32 -0.69
N LYS A 231 20.48 -7.19 -0.96
CA LYS A 231 20.26 -8.64 -1.00
C LYS A 231 20.19 -9.19 0.43
N GLU A 232 21.11 -8.77 1.30
CA GLU A 232 21.16 -9.18 2.70
C GLU A 232 20.03 -8.57 3.55
N LEU A 233 19.64 -7.33 3.23
CA LEU A 233 18.51 -6.65 3.89
C LEU A 233 17.14 -7.19 3.45
N LYS A 234 17.07 -8.03 2.42
CA LYS A 234 15.79 -8.56 1.94
C LYS A 234 15.30 -9.64 2.91
N ASP A 235 14.14 -9.41 3.52
CA ASP A 235 13.42 -10.50 4.17
C ASP A 235 12.70 -11.35 3.10
N ILE A 236 13.04 -12.63 3.06
CA ILE A 236 12.48 -13.60 2.11
C ILE A 236 11.35 -14.43 2.72
N ARG A 237 11.09 -14.29 4.03
CA ARG A 237 10.06 -15.02 4.75
C ARG A 237 8.66 -14.56 4.33
N THR A 238 7.78 -15.53 4.18
CA THR A 238 6.33 -15.33 4.01
C THR A 238 5.69 -14.82 5.30
N TRP A 239 4.49 -14.24 5.19
CA TRP A 239 3.74 -13.80 6.38
C TRP A 239 3.41 -14.95 7.33
N LYS A 240 3.13 -16.15 6.82
CA LYS A 240 2.90 -17.34 7.64
C LYS A 240 4.14 -17.73 8.45
N GLU A 241 5.31 -17.73 7.81
CA GLU A 241 6.58 -18.02 8.51
C GLU A 241 6.87 -16.97 9.60
N LYS A 242 6.62 -15.69 9.31
CA LYS A 242 6.75 -14.61 10.30
C LYS A 242 5.80 -14.79 11.48
N ALA A 243 4.53 -15.08 11.21
CA ALA A 243 3.53 -15.34 12.24
C ALA A 243 3.93 -16.53 13.13
N LYS A 244 4.48 -17.59 12.54
CA LYS A 244 4.99 -18.73 13.30
C LYS A 244 6.16 -18.35 14.21
N LEU A 245 7.11 -17.55 13.72
CA LEU A 245 8.25 -17.09 14.53
C LEU A 245 7.83 -16.19 15.70
N THR A 246 6.73 -15.46 15.56
CA THR A 246 6.19 -14.56 16.58
C THR A 246 5.07 -15.17 17.43
N ASN A 247 4.81 -16.47 17.28
CA ASN A 247 3.71 -17.19 17.96
C ASN A 247 2.32 -16.59 17.72
N LEU A 248 2.07 -16.09 16.51
CA LEU A 248 0.80 -15.51 16.04
C LEU A 248 0.18 -16.33 14.91
N GLU A 249 0.51 -17.63 14.78
CA GLU A 249 0.00 -18.49 13.70
C GLU A 249 -1.53 -18.63 13.73
N ASP A 250 -2.14 -18.76 14.91
CA ASP A 250 -3.60 -18.87 15.05
C ASP A 250 -4.31 -17.57 14.62
N GLU A 251 -3.79 -16.42 15.08
CA GLU A 251 -4.31 -15.10 14.70
C GLU A 251 -4.13 -14.86 13.19
N TYR A 252 -3.01 -15.31 12.63
CA TYR A 252 -2.75 -15.31 11.19
C TYR A 252 -3.78 -16.11 10.42
N ASN A 253 -4.02 -17.36 10.80
CA ASN A 253 -4.98 -18.22 10.11
C ASN A 253 -6.39 -17.60 10.18
N LEU A 254 -6.83 -17.15 11.37
CA LEU A 254 -8.14 -16.52 11.54
C LEU A 254 -8.32 -15.30 10.62
N VAL A 255 -7.41 -14.33 10.68
CA VAL A 255 -7.56 -13.07 9.93
C VAL A 255 -7.37 -13.28 8.43
N TYR A 256 -6.48 -14.21 8.02
CA TYR A 256 -6.31 -14.52 6.61
C TYR A 256 -7.53 -15.26 6.04
N ASP A 257 -8.10 -16.22 6.75
CA ASP A 257 -9.29 -16.95 6.29
C ASP A 257 -10.48 -15.98 6.10
N LEU A 258 -10.71 -15.09 7.08
CA LEU A 258 -11.75 -14.06 7.01
C LEU A 258 -11.52 -13.07 5.87
N SER A 259 -10.31 -12.50 5.78
CA SER A 259 -10.01 -11.46 4.81
C SER A 259 -9.90 -11.99 3.38
N SER A 260 -9.28 -13.16 3.16
CA SER A 260 -9.13 -13.73 1.81
C SER A 260 -10.45 -14.19 1.22
N ALA A 261 -11.39 -14.71 2.01
CA ALA A 261 -12.71 -15.12 1.53
C ALA A 261 -13.51 -13.95 0.93
N LEU A 262 -13.33 -12.74 1.47
CA LEU A 262 -14.00 -11.52 0.99
C LEU A 262 -13.17 -10.72 -0.03
N LEU A 263 -11.84 -10.72 0.10
CA LEU A 263 -10.95 -9.96 -0.79
C LEU A 263 -10.70 -10.63 -2.14
N HIS A 264 -10.88 -11.96 -2.21
CA HIS A 264 -10.79 -12.69 -3.46
C HIS A 264 -12.17 -12.90 -4.07
N SER A 265 -12.21 -12.82 -5.40
CA SER A 265 -13.38 -13.11 -6.24
C SER A 265 -13.72 -14.60 -6.16
N THR A 266 -14.39 -14.99 -5.09
CA THR A 266 -14.79 -16.36 -4.76
C THR A 266 -16.30 -16.48 -4.69
N SER A 267 -16.81 -17.71 -4.76
CA SER A 267 -18.25 -17.97 -4.58
C SER A 267 -18.78 -17.44 -3.26
N TYR A 268 -17.95 -17.38 -2.21
CA TYR A 268 -18.29 -16.74 -0.94
C TYR A 268 -18.56 -15.25 -1.15
N SER A 269 -17.57 -14.50 -1.65
CA SER A 269 -17.67 -13.04 -1.90
C SER A 269 -18.85 -12.62 -2.80
N PHE A 270 -19.30 -13.48 -3.72
CA PHE A 270 -20.43 -13.18 -4.59
C PHE A 270 -21.80 -13.34 -3.91
N ASN A 271 -21.89 -14.25 -2.95
CA ASN A 271 -23.17 -14.68 -2.37
C ASN A 271 -23.38 -14.17 -0.94
N THR A 272 -22.34 -13.64 -0.29
CA THR A 272 -22.44 -13.01 1.02
C THR A 272 -22.66 -11.52 0.90
N SER A 273 -23.58 -10.96 1.71
CA SER A 273 -23.76 -9.51 1.80
C SER A 273 -22.47 -8.84 2.29
N ASN A 274 -22.13 -7.70 1.70
CA ASN A 274 -21.06 -6.83 2.23
C ASN A 274 -21.50 -6.03 3.46
N ASP A 275 -22.78 -6.13 3.82
CA ASP A 275 -23.34 -5.55 5.03
C ASP A 275 -22.79 -6.29 6.26
N ILE A 276 -22.17 -5.53 7.16
CA ILE A 276 -21.59 -6.09 8.38
C ILE A 276 -22.72 -6.34 9.37
N LYS A 277 -22.78 -7.54 9.94
CA LYS A 277 -23.60 -7.78 11.13
C LYS A 277 -22.89 -7.24 12.36
N ASP A 278 -23.62 -6.64 13.30
CA ASP A 278 -23.05 -5.97 14.48
C ASP A 278 -21.99 -6.78 15.22
N TYR A 279 -22.16 -8.10 15.32
CA TYR A 279 -21.17 -8.99 15.97
C TYR A 279 -19.83 -9.08 15.23
N GLU A 280 -19.80 -8.99 13.89
CA GLU A 280 -18.57 -9.01 13.10
C GLU A 280 -17.84 -7.67 13.22
N THR A 281 -18.59 -6.55 13.21
CA THR A 281 -18.05 -5.22 13.52
C THR A 281 -17.39 -5.23 14.89
N ASN A 282 -18.08 -5.75 15.90
CA ASN A 282 -17.56 -5.82 17.27
C ASN A 282 -16.34 -6.73 17.37
N MET A 283 -16.32 -7.87 16.67
CA MET A 283 -15.15 -8.74 16.61
C MET A 283 -13.94 -8.00 16.00
N VAL A 284 -14.12 -7.30 14.89
CA VAL A 284 -13.04 -6.52 14.25
C VAL A 284 -12.53 -5.44 15.20
N LYS A 285 -13.43 -4.69 15.84
CA LYS A 285 -13.06 -3.65 16.82
C LYS A 285 -12.28 -4.24 18.00
N ASN A 286 -12.73 -5.37 18.54
CA ASN A 286 -12.05 -6.09 19.62
C ASN A 286 -10.65 -6.56 19.24
N LEU A 287 -10.51 -7.23 18.09
CA LEU A 287 -9.21 -7.72 17.63
C LEU A 287 -8.28 -6.54 17.31
N CYS A 288 -8.80 -5.47 16.69
CA CYS A 288 -8.04 -4.26 16.46
C CYS A 288 -7.54 -3.66 17.78
N PHE A 289 -8.39 -3.53 18.80
CA PHE A 289 -7.98 -3.03 20.11
C PHE A 289 -6.88 -3.90 20.73
N LYS A 290 -7.08 -5.23 20.76
CA LYS A 290 -6.11 -6.20 21.33
C LYS A 290 -4.76 -6.11 20.61
N TYR A 291 -4.76 -6.12 19.28
CA TYR A 291 -3.53 -6.09 18.49
C TYR A 291 -2.85 -4.74 18.58
N SER A 292 -3.59 -3.62 18.50
CA SER A 292 -3.04 -2.27 18.65
C SER A 292 -2.40 -2.08 20.02
N LYS A 293 -3.07 -2.48 21.10
CA LYS A 293 -2.48 -2.44 22.45
C LYS A 293 -1.14 -3.19 22.48
N LYS A 294 -1.08 -4.40 21.93
CA LYS A 294 0.16 -5.19 21.87
C LYS A 294 1.23 -4.58 20.95
N ILE A 295 0.85 -3.93 19.85
CA ILE A 295 1.77 -3.15 19.02
C ILE A 295 2.40 -2.02 19.83
N MET A 296 1.61 -1.25 20.59
CA MET A 296 2.13 -0.16 21.41
C MET A 296 3.11 -0.64 22.47
N VAL A 297 2.81 -1.78 23.08
CA VAL A 297 3.70 -2.49 23.99
C VAL A 297 5.04 -2.80 23.32
N ASN A 298 5.00 -3.41 22.14
CA ASN A 298 6.19 -3.78 21.39
C ASN A 298 6.98 -2.55 20.96
N ILE A 299 6.33 -1.48 20.49
CA ILE A 299 7.01 -0.24 20.08
C ILE A 299 7.63 0.47 21.28
N ASN A 300 6.98 0.49 22.45
CA ASN A 300 7.58 1.05 23.65
C ASN A 300 8.87 0.33 24.06
N THR A 301 8.85 -1.01 24.01
CA THR A 301 10.03 -1.85 24.28
C THR A 301 11.12 -1.63 23.23
N TYR A 302 10.75 -1.71 21.94
CA TYR A 302 11.65 -1.52 20.80
C TYR A 302 12.34 -0.14 20.81
N ALA A 303 11.59 0.92 21.12
CA ALA A 303 12.10 2.28 21.16
C ALA A 303 12.72 2.66 22.51
N ASN A 304 12.71 1.74 23.50
CA ASN A 304 13.18 1.96 24.87
C ASN A 304 12.61 3.25 25.50
N MET A 305 11.30 3.43 25.41
CA MET A 305 10.64 4.71 25.77
C MET A 305 10.18 4.78 27.23
N GLU A 306 10.16 3.66 27.96
CA GLU A 306 9.67 3.52 29.36
C GLU A 306 8.28 4.17 29.61
N PHE A 307 7.44 4.34 28.59
CA PHE A 307 6.15 5.04 28.65
C PHE A 307 4.96 4.14 29.05
N TYR A 308 5.27 2.96 29.61
CA TYR A 308 4.33 1.83 29.67
C TYR A 308 3.21 1.99 30.71
N ASP A 309 3.40 2.86 31.71
CA ASP A 309 2.48 2.99 32.84
C ASP A 309 1.09 3.50 32.43
N LYS A 310 0.96 4.25 31.32
CA LYS A 310 -0.33 4.72 30.81
C LYS A 310 -1.14 3.65 30.08
N PHE A 311 -0.49 2.70 29.40
CA PHE A 311 -1.19 1.66 28.62
C PHE A 311 -1.75 0.52 29.49
N LEU A 312 -1.18 0.31 30.68
CA LEU A 312 -1.67 -0.65 31.68
C LEU A 312 -3.00 -0.20 32.30
N MET A 313 -3.23 1.12 32.44
CA MET A 313 -4.47 1.65 33.00
C MET A 313 -5.67 1.59 32.05
N ILE A 314 -5.46 1.30 30.76
CA ILE A 314 -6.54 0.89 29.86
C ILE A 314 -6.80 -0.61 30.10
N ASN A 315 -7.16 -0.94 31.34
CA ASN A 315 -7.70 -2.23 31.73
C ASN A 315 -9.17 -2.01 32.04
N ILE A 316 -9.99 -2.64 31.20
CA ILE A 316 -11.26 -3.31 31.50
C ILE A 316 -11.73 -3.01 32.93
N GLU A 317 -12.62 -2.03 33.07
CA GLU A 317 -13.61 -2.08 34.14
C GLU A 317 -14.34 -3.40 33.93
N GLU A 318 -13.83 -4.43 34.59
CA GLU A 318 -14.47 -5.73 34.69
C GLU A 318 -15.90 -5.50 35.16
N GLU A 319 -16.79 -6.20 34.46
CA GLU A 319 -18.20 -6.37 34.78
C GLU A 319 -18.45 -6.32 36.30
N LYS A 320 -19.23 -5.33 36.72
CA LYS A 320 -20.04 -5.43 37.95
C LYS A 320 -21.49 -5.65 37.58
#